data_AF-A0A3S3ZN33-F1
#
_entry.id   AF-A0A3S3ZN33-F1
#
_cell.length_a   1.000
_cell.length_b   1.000
_cell.length_c   1.000
_cell.angle_alpha   90.00
_cell.angle_beta   90.00
_cell.angle_gamma   90.00
#
_symmetry.space_group_name_H-M   'P 1'
#
loop_
_entity.id
_entity.type
_entity.pdbx_description
1 polymer ?
#
loop_
_entity_poly.entity_id
_entity_poly.type
_entity_poly.pdbx_seq_one_letter_code
_entity_poly.pdbx_strand_id
1 'polypeptide(L)'
;MNDMNRRKFLGAAGVGALGVAGLPLLGNGSWNPLIGRALAAPLPSSIAGTTLESVAVPLGSSGYRRLTAGQGWPLVVRNDLADPEAGREDRRTALASLVQLTDVHVLDAQSPVRFEYVHPFQPSAYRPQETMTAQGLISLVNRVNSLRMGPHTQREFDAVVTTGDNTDNKEFIELDWFLAALNGGDITPNSGDPAQYEGVQNSGADLYWNPESSIQDIYKQAGFPEIPGLLGAALQPVVSPGLNTKWYCVFGNHDDAVQGTLPNGISFFENMYTGSKKFEVPDSANQSAQMSSAMSSDPTDLLNLLSAITTRPRTVTPDERRTPFTPREFIAAHLDPANTGPGPVGHGFAPDAAESGIGYYTFEIAPGVIGISMDSTNRAGFVDGSLGEEQFEWIEQTLLAGSSKYYETDGSLVTQDRTDTYFVLFSHHTSTSMANTRPDPERPQEPRIKGAQLVDLLHRFPNVLAWVNGHTHENRITPQVGQTPEQSFWEINTASHIDFPQQGRIIEIVDNEDGTVSLLTTLFEADSPYQVDYDDFSPTGLASLYREFSFNDIHADPALLGGSPDHNVELVLRTMR
;
A
#
# COMPACT_ATOMS: atom_id res chain seq x y z
N MET A 1 -14.46 -47.31 0.31
CA MET A 1 -13.33 -48.04 -0.31
C MET A 1 -12.77 -47.14 -1.39
N ASN A 2 -11.57 -46.61 -1.12
CA ASN A 2 -10.55 -45.98 -1.98
C ASN A 2 -10.97 -44.86 -2.96
N ASP A 3 -10.32 -43.70 -3.05
CA ASP A 3 -9.15 -43.14 -2.38
C ASP A 3 -9.27 -41.60 -2.50
N MET A 4 -9.22 -40.85 -1.39
CA MET A 4 -9.04 -39.39 -1.43
C MET A 4 -7.75 -39.03 -0.71
N ASN A 5 -6.91 -38.33 -1.47
CA ASN A 5 -5.52 -38.04 -1.17
C ASN A 5 -5.39 -36.88 -0.16
N ARG A 6 -4.35 -36.98 0.67
CA ARG A 6 -4.06 -36.14 1.83
C ARG A 6 -3.52 -34.77 1.42
N ARG A 7 -4.09 -33.68 1.97
CA ARG A 7 -3.40 -32.53 2.62
C ARG A 7 -4.37 -31.35 2.83
N LYS A 8 -5.15 -31.43 3.91
CA LYS A 8 -5.48 -30.31 4.79
C LYS A 8 -5.63 -30.91 6.20
N PHE A 9 -5.37 -30.08 7.20
CA PHE A 9 -5.64 -30.28 8.63
C PHE A 9 -4.50 -30.81 9.50
N LEU A 10 -3.90 -29.89 10.27
CA LEU A 10 -3.62 -29.90 11.72
C LEU A 10 -2.78 -28.63 12.01
N GLY A 11 -3.10 -27.73 12.93
CA GLY A 11 -4.21 -27.67 13.87
C GLY A 11 -4.08 -26.40 14.73
N ALA A 12 -5.19 -25.70 14.91
CA ALA A 12 -5.41 -24.75 15.98
C ALA A 12 -6.25 -25.43 17.08
N ALA A 13 -5.79 -25.36 18.33
CA ALA A 13 -6.53 -25.39 19.59
C ALA A 13 -5.53 -25.71 20.73
N GLY A 14 -5.48 -25.02 21.87
CA GLY A 14 -6.42 -24.04 22.39
C GLY A 14 -5.88 -23.32 23.64
N VAL A 15 -6.73 -22.41 24.12
CA VAL A 15 -6.53 -21.48 25.24
C VAL A 15 -6.74 -22.15 26.59
N GLY A 16 -5.97 -21.76 27.61
CA GLY A 16 -6.27 -22.02 29.03
C GLY A 16 -5.47 -21.11 29.95
N ALA A 17 -6.16 -20.26 30.72
CA ALA A 17 -5.59 -19.29 31.66
C ALA A 17 -5.32 -19.89 33.06
N LEU A 18 -4.41 -19.20 33.80
CA LEU A 18 -4.21 -19.09 35.26
C LEU A 18 -2.91 -19.68 35.85
N GLY A 19 -2.17 -18.83 36.59
CA GLY A 19 -1.55 -19.21 37.86
C GLY A 19 -0.01 -19.11 37.98
N VAL A 20 0.44 -18.14 38.77
CA VAL A 20 1.84 -17.88 39.19
C VAL A 20 2.42 -19.03 40.05
N ALA A 21 3.66 -19.46 39.76
CA ALA A 21 4.73 -19.80 40.72
C ALA A 21 5.98 -20.34 39.98
N GLY A 22 7.17 -19.92 40.39
CA GLY A 22 8.42 -20.12 39.64
C GLY A 22 9.27 -21.35 39.96
N LEU A 23 10.48 -21.28 39.36
CA LEU A 23 11.74 -22.03 39.55
C LEU A 23 12.10 -23.11 38.50
N PRO A 24 13.41 -23.26 38.22
CA PRO A 24 13.93 -23.40 36.85
C PRO A 24 14.47 -24.80 36.57
N LEU A 25 14.48 -25.20 35.29
CA LEU A 25 15.23 -26.35 34.83
C LEU A 25 16.07 -26.00 33.60
N LEU A 26 17.33 -26.38 33.72
CA LEU A 26 18.47 -26.18 32.82
C LEU A 26 18.35 -27.06 31.56
N GLY A 27 18.86 -26.55 30.43
CA GLY A 27 19.60 -27.39 29.48
C GLY A 27 19.14 -27.40 28.02
N ASN A 28 19.98 -26.77 27.19
CA ASN A 28 20.30 -27.06 25.78
C ASN A 28 19.37 -26.58 24.65
N GLY A 29 19.77 -25.44 24.08
CA GLY A 29 20.19 -25.41 22.68
C GLY A 29 19.09 -25.25 21.63
N SER A 30 18.39 -24.12 21.64
CA SER A 30 17.67 -23.63 20.47
C SER A 30 17.77 -22.10 20.42
N TRP A 31 18.06 -21.61 19.23
CA TRP A 31 18.17 -20.20 18.89
C TRP A 31 16.83 -19.53 19.18
N ASN A 32 16.84 -18.55 20.08
CA ASN A 32 15.66 -17.79 20.48
C ASN A 32 15.64 -16.49 19.65
N PRO A 33 14.60 -16.21 18.83
CA PRO A 33 14.50 -14.93 18.14
C PRO A 33 14.29 -13.83 19.18
N LEU A 34 15.36 -13.05 19.35
CA LEU A 34 15.42 -11.64 19.75
C LEU A 34 14.19 -11.09 20.51
N ILE A 35 14.31 -11.07 21.85
CA ILE A 35 13.75 -9.99 22.65
C ILE A 35 14.54 -8.74 22.25
N GLY A 36 13.97 -7.91 21.37
CA GLY A 36 14.48 -6.57 21.14
C GLY A 36 14.58 -5.86 22.48
N ARG A 37 15.79 -5.47 22.88
CA ARG A 37 15.95 -4.61 24.05
C ARG A 37 15.39 -3.25 23.67
N ALA A 38 14.29 -2.85 24.30
CA ALA A 38 13.92 -1.45 24.40
C ALA A 38 15.03 -0.72 25.17
N LEU A 39 16.13 -0.39 24.50
CA LEU A 39 17.02 0.67 24.96
C LEU A 39 16.15 1.93 25.01
N ALA A 40 16.27 2.71 26.08
CA ALA A 40 15.52 3.94 26.25
C ALA A 40 15.97 4.93 25.17
N ALA A 41 15.33 4.88 24.00
CA ALA A 41 15.47 5.87 22.97
C ALA A 41 14.92 7.20 23.52
N PRO A 42 15.57 8.35 23.23
CA PRO A 42 15.06 9.63 23.65
C PRO A 42 13.68 9.87 23.06
N LEU A 43 12.90 10.63 23.81
CA LEU A 43 11.53 10.92 23.44
C LEU A 43 11.53 11.78 22.16
N PRO A 44 10.64 11.48 21.21
CA PRO A 44 10.39 12.33 20.05
C PRO A 44 10.07 13.77 20.48
N SER A 45 10.45 14.73 19.64
CA SER A 45 10.21 16.16 19.90
C SER A 45 8.71 16.51 19.84
N SER A 46 7.93 15.77 19.05
CA SER A 46 6.47 15.79 19.06
C SER A 46 5.93 14.39 18.75
N ILE A 47 4.91 13.96 19.48
CA ILE A 47 4.18 12.70 19.20
C ILE A 47 2.81 12.93 18.56
N ALA A 48 2.33 14.17 18.58
CA ALA A 48 0.95 14.51 18.25
C ALA A 48 0.59 14.08 16.83
N GLY A 49 -0.57 13.44 16.65
CA GLY A 49 -1.05 12.98 15.35
C GLY A 49 -0.33 11.76 14.79
N THR A 50 0.52 11.09 15.57
CA THR A 50 1.17 9.84 15.16
C THR A 50 0.77 8.69 16.07
N THR A 51 1.11 7.47 15.67
CA THR A 51 0.91 6.27 16.50
C THR A 51 1.78 6.27 17.75
N LEU A 52 2.75 7.20 17.90
CA LEU A 52 3.47 7.40 19.17
C LEU A 52 2.55 7.98 20.26
N GLU A 53 1.51 8.74 19.87
CA GLU A 53 0.54 9.32 20.78
C GLU A 53 -0.63 8.36 21.04
N SER A 54 -1.28 7.89 19.98
CA SER A 54 -2.49 7.08 20.06
C SER A 54 -2.69 6.27 18.80
N VAL A 55 -3.38 5.13 18.93
CA VAL A 55 -3.76 4.25 17.82
C VAL A 55 -5.21 3.82 17.96
N ALA A 56 -5.85 3.44 16.87
CA ALA A 56 -7.19 2.89 16.90
C ALA A 56 -7.20 1.56 17.65
N VAL A 57 -8.02 1.46 18.69
CA VAL A 57 -8.25 0.19 19.40
C VAL A 57 -9.74 -0.13 19.50
N PRO A 58 -10.11 -1.41 19.40
CA PRO A 58 -11.51 -1.82 19.48
C PRO A 58 -12.08 -1.71 20.89
N LEU A 59 -13.34 -1.30 20.98
CA LEU A 59 -14.16 -1.42 22.18
C LEU A 59 -14.81 -2.81 22.25
N GLY A 60 -14.42 -3.60 23.24
CA GLY A 60 -14.92 -4.98 23.42
C GLY A 60 -14.06 -6.05 22.75
N SER A 61 -14.42 -7.32 22.93
CA SER A 61 -13.56 -8.47 22.58
C SER A 61 -14.10 -9.37 21.47
N SER A 62 -15.30 -9.15 20.95
CA SER A 62 -15.94 -10.02 19.95
C SER A 62 -17.02 -9.30 19.15
N GLY A 63 -17.32 -9.82 17.96
CA GLY A 63 -18.34 -9.28 17.06
C GLY A 63 -17.91 -7.96 16.41
N TYR A 64 -18.89 -7.27 15.83
CA TYR A 64 -18.71 -5.91 15.35
C TYR A 64 -18.35 -4.97 16.52
N ARG A 65 -17.32 -4.14 16.32
CA ARG A 65 -16.74 -3.29 17.37
C ARG A 65 -16.47 -1.89 16.86
N ARG A 66 -16.89 -0.92 17.67
CA ARG A 66 -16.54 0.50 17.54
C ARG A 66 -15.06 0.68 17.89
N LEU A 67 -14.41 1.70 17.33
CA LEU A 67 -13.02 2.03 17.63
C LEU A 67 -12.93 3.19 18.62
N THR A 68 -11.82 3.29 19.36
CA THR A 68 -11.51 4.41 20.24
C THR A 68 -10.02 4.71 20.22
N ALA A 69 -9.64 5.85 20.79
CA ALA A 69 -8.25 6.20 21.02
C ALA A 69 -7.63 5.24 22.05
N GLY A 70 -6.64 4.47 21.63
CA GLY A 70 -5.83 3.60 22.46
C GLY A 70 -4.49 4.21 22.82
N GLN A 71 -3.69 3.45 23.58
CA GLN A 71 -2.32 3.83 23.91
C GLN A 71 -1.43 3.77 22.67
N GLY A 72 -0.64 4.82 22.43
CA GLY A 72 0.37 4.84 21.37
C GLY A 72 1.44 3.75 21.52
N TRP A 73 2.07 3.39 20.41
CA TRP A 73 3.15 2.40 20.33
C TRP A 73 4.51 3.05 20.58
N PRO A 74 5.37 2.43 21.41
CA PRO A 74 6.70 2.97 21.70
C PRO A 74 7.62 2.86 20.48
N LEU A 75 8.65 3.69 20.45
CA LEU A 75 9.78 3.52 19.53
C LEU A 75 10.61 2.28 19.94
N VAL A 76 10.83 1.36 19.01
CA VAL A 76 11.71 0.19 19.20
C VAL A 76 12.98 0.35 18.38
N VAL A 77 14.14 0.24 19.01
CA VAL A 77 15.43 0.25 18.30
C VAL A 77 15.72 -1.15 17.77
N ARG A 78 15.93 -1.27 16.46
CA ARG A 78 16.29 -2.50 15.78
C ARG A 78 17.78 -2.53 15.48
N ASN A 79 18.46 -3.49 16.09
CA ASN A 79 19.90 -3.70 15.96
C ASN A 79 20.25 -4.93 15.11
N ASP A 80 19.34 -5.36 14.22
CA ASP A 80 19.52 -6.54 13.38
C ASP A 80 20.71 -6.39 12.40
N LEU A 81 20.94 -5.17 11.88
CA LEU A 81 21.95 -4.89 10.85
C LEU A 81 23.18 -4.15 11.39
N ALA A 82 23.04 -3.38 12.46
CA ALA A 82 24.13 -2.69 13.14
C ALA A 82 23.77 -2.40 14.62
N ASP A 83 24.79 -2.35 15.49
CA ASP A 83 24.59 -1.98 16.89
C ASP A 83 24.50 -0.45 17.05
N PRO A 84 23.48 0.08 17.75
CA PRO A 84 23.38 1.49 18.05
C PRO A 84 24.45 1.92 19.07
N GLU A 85 25.18 3.00 18.78
CA GLU A 85 26.08 3.59 19.77
C GLU A 85 25.35 4.46 20.81
N ALA A 86 25.95 4.55 22.00
CA ALA A 86 25.43 5.38 23.08
C ALA A 86 25.63 6.88 22.79
N GLY A 87 24.61 7.68 23.10
CA GLY A 87 24.62 9.12 22.91
C GLY A 87 24.51 9.57 21.46
N ARG A 88 24.21 8.65 20.52
CA ARG A 88 23.97 8.99 19.10
C ARG A 88 22.84 10.00 18.94
N GLU A 89 21.85 9.92 19.82
CA GLU A 89 20.67 10.75 19.72
C GLU A 89 20.92 12.22 20.08
N ASP A 90 22.00 12.50 20.82
CA ASP A 90 22.44 13.86 21.19
C ASP A 90 23.32 14.51 20.10
N ARG A 91 23.85 13.72 19.16
CA ARG A 91 24.79 14.17 18.11
C ARG A 91 24.26 14.00 16.69
N ARG A 92 23.20 13.21 16.50
CA ARG A 92 22.69 12.90 15.16
C ARG A 92 22.26 14.14 14.38
N THR A 93 22.54 14.16 13.08
CA THR A 93 22.17 15.24 12.16
C THR A 93 21.12 14.74 11.17
N ALA A 94 20.03 15.49 11.01
CA ALA A 94 18.93 15.15 10.10
C ALA A 94 19.32 15.34 8.63
N LEU A 95 19.27 14.26 7.85
CA LEU A 95 19.60 14.24 6.43
C LEU A 95 18.36 14.42 5.54
N ALA A 96 17.28 13.70 5.85
CA ALA A 96 16.02 13.73 5.09
C ALA A 96 14.82 13.37 5.97
N SER A 97 13.62 13.80 5.58
CA SER A 97 12.35 13.45 6.20
C SER A 97 11.30 13.28 5.11
N LEU A 98 10.64 12.12 5.04
CA LEU A 98 9.64 11.84 4.02
C LEU A 98 8.43 11.09 4.57
N VAL A 99 7.33 11.13 3.82
CA VAL A 99 6.11 10.37 4.10
C VAL A 99 5.87 9.37 2.98
N GLN A 100 5.61 8.12 3.33
CA GLN A 100 5.11 7.10 2.43
C GLN A 100 3.59 6.96 2.61
N LEU A 101 2.87 6.99 1.49
CA LEU A 101 1.50 6.51 1.35
C LEU A 101 1.51 5.32 0.36
N THR A 102 0.60 4.36 0.50
CA THR A 102 0.59 3.20 -0.40
C THR A 102 -0.79 2.58 -0.48
N ASP A 103 -1.09 1.94 -1.61
CA ASP A 103 -2.27 1.10 -1.79
C ASP A 103 -3.52 1.86 -1.31
N VAL A 104 -3.70 3.07 -1.85
CA VAL A 104 -4.82 3.93 -1.46
C VAL A 104 -6.12 3.48 -2.10
N HIS A 105 -6.05 2.80 -3.25
CA HIS A 105 -7.19 2.28 -4.01
C HIS A 105 -8.35 3.29 -4.04
N VAL A 106 -8.08 4.50 -4.53
CA VAL A 106 -9.19 5.41 -4.85
C VAL A 106 -9.97 4.74 -5.96
N LEU A 107 -11.27 4.49 -5.73
CA LEU A 107 -12.01 3.54 -6.55
C LEU A 107 -13.44 3.96 -6.83
N ASP A 108 -13.94 3.58 -8.01
CA ASP A 108 -15.34 3.68 -8.39
C ASP A 108 -16.11 2.44 -7.94
N ALA A 109 -16.75 2.52 -6.77
CA ALA A 109 -17.55 1.43 -6.21
C ALA A 109 -18.78 1.04 -7.06
N GLN A 110 -19.07 1.81 -8.12
CA GLN A 110 -20.21 1.60 -9.02
C GLN A 110 -19.77 1.08 -10.40
N SER A 111 -18.46 0.95 -10.64
CA SER A 111 -17.93 0.49 -11.92
C SER A 111 -18.49 -0.89 -12.29
N PRO A 112 -18.87 -1.12 -13.55
CA PRO A 112 -19.30 -2.44 -14.02
C PRO A 112 -18.21 -3.53 -13.95
N VAL A 113 -16.92 -3.16 -13.80
CA VAL A 113 -15.76 -4.06 -13.93
C VAL A 113 -15.06 -4.29 -12.58
N ARG A 114 -15.81 -4.63 -11.53
CA ARG A 114 -15.26 -4.87 -10.18
C ARG A 114 -15.28 -6.32 -9.71
N PHE A 115 -16.04 -7.19 -10.36
CA PHE A 115 -16.12 -8.63 -10.04
C PHE A 115 -16.41 -8.93 -8.56
N GLU A 116 -17.13 -8.05 -7.86
CA GLU A 116 -17.24 -8.05 -6.38
C GLU A 116 -17.68 -9.40 -5.81
N TYR A 117 -18.44 -10.16 -6.59
CA TYR A 117 -18.99 -11.46 -6.19
C TYR A 117 -17.94 -12.54 -5.95
N VAL A 118 -16.68 -12.34 -6.35
CA VAL A 118 -15.59 -13.27 -6.05
C VAL A 118 -15.00 -13.08 -4.66
N HIS A 119 -15.43 -12.06 -3.89
CA HIS A 119 -14.89 -11.76 -2.57
C HIS A 119 -14.89 -12.90 -1.53
N PRO A 120 -15.77 -13.94 -1.57
CA PRO A 120 -15.65 -15.07 -0.66
C PRO A 120 -14.41 -15.95 -0.91
N PHE A 121 -13.76 -15.78 -2.07
CA PHE A 121 -12.57 -16.52 -2.49
C PHE A 121 -11.37 -15.61 -2.70
N GLN A 122 -11.59 -14.34 -3.02
CA GLN A 122 -10.59 -13.31 -3.13
C GLN A 122 -11.02 -12.07 -2.32
N PRO A 123 -10.68 -12.00 -1.02
CA PRO A 123 -11.10 -10.94 -0.10
C PRO A 123 -11.11 -9.51 -0.65
N SER A 124 -10.08 -9.15 -1.42
CA SER A 124 -9.88 -7.80 -1.94
C SER A 124 -10.87 -7.36 -3.03
N ALA A 125 -11.73 -8.26 -3.54
CA ALA A 125 -12.67 -7.92 -4.60
C ALA A 125 -13.88 -7.07 -4.12
N TYR A 126 -14.16 -7.04 -2.82
CA TYR A 126 -15.22 -6.20 -2.25
C TYR A 126 -14.97 -5.96 -0.78
N ARG A 127 -15.09 -4.70 -0.36
CA ARG A 127 -15.03 -4.31 1.05
C ARG A 127 -16.20 -3.36 1.39
N PRO A 128 -16.74 -3.42 2.61
CA PRO A 128 -17.91 -2.61 2.99
C PRO A 128 -17.66 -1.09 2.94
N GLN A 129 -16.41 -0.66 3.07
CA GLN A 129 -16.01 0.75 3.16
C GLN A 129 -15.71 1.45 1.83
N GLU A 130 -15.72 0.74 0.70
CA GLU A 130 -15.14 1.20 -0.57
C GLU A 130 -15.79 2.47 -1.15
N THR A 131 -17.05 2.75 -0.81
CA THR A 131 -17.74 3.99 -1.20
C THR A 131 -17.18 5.26 -0.53
N MET A 132 -16.34 5.13 0.50
CA MET A 132 -15.79 6.24 1.29
C MET A 132 -14.28 6.46 1.08
N THR A 133 -13.68 5.86 0.05
CA THR A 133 -12.24 5.96 -0.22
C THR A 133 -11.77 7.40 -0.43
N ALA A 134 -12.56 8.24 -1.12
CA ALA A 134 -12.25 9.66 -1.31
C ALA A 134 -12.16 10.43 0.01
N GLN A 135 -13.14 10.27 0.90
CA GLN A 135 -13.15 10.90 2.23
C GLN A 135 -12.01 10.36 3.10
N GLY A 136 -11.75 9.05 3.04
CA GLY A 136 -10.62 8.41 3.70
C GLY A 136 -9.28 8.98 3.27
N LEU A 137 -9.05 9.18 1.96
CA LEU A 137 -7.81 9.74 1.43
C LEU A 137 -7.67 11.23 1.78
N ILE A 138 -8.74 12.03 1.68
CA ILE A 138 -8.72 13.44 2.11
C ILE A 138 -8.33 13.56 3.60
N SER A 139 -8.87 12.68 4.44
CA SER A 139 -8.52 12.61 5.86
C SER A 139 -7.04 12.27 6.08
N LEU A 140 -6.46 11.39 5.25
CA LEU A 140 -5.04 11.08 5.29
C LEU A 140 -4.18 12.28 4.86
N VAL A 141 -4.56 12.98 3.79
CA VAL A 141 -3.91 14.23 3.34
C VAL A 141 -3.94 15.30 4.44
N ASN A 142 -5.09 15.48 5.11
CA ASN A 142 -5.20 16.37 6.26
C ASN A 142 -4.22 15.99 7.38
N ARG A 143 -4.05 14.70 7.67
CA ARG A 143 -3.08 14.25 8.67
C ARG A 143 -1.66 14.64 8.28
N VAL A 144 -1.24 14.34 7.05
CA VAL A 144 0.11 14.69 6.56
C VAL A 144 0.36 16.20 6.69
N ASN A 145 -0.61 17.02 6.26
CA ASN A 145 -0.55 18.48 6.35
C ASN A 145 -0.49 19.01 7.79
N SER A 146 -1.12 18.32 8.74
CA SER A 146 -1.14 18.71 10.16
C SER A 146 0.21 18.41 10.85
N LEU A 147 0.88 17.32 10.45
CA LEU A 147 2.15 16.88 11.03
C LEU A 147 3.29 17.83 10.66
N ARG A 148 3.37 18.23 9.37
CA ARG A 148 4.37 19.12 8.75
C ARG A 148 5.85 18.69 8.83
N MET A 149 6.24 18.00 9.89
CA MET A 149 7.60 17.67 10.24
C MET A 149 7.67 16.27 10.83
N GLY A 150 8.86 15.67 10.74
CA GLY A 150 9.15 14.39 11.37
C GLY A 150 9.16 14.49 12.91
N PRO A 151 8.60 13.51 13.64
CA PRO A 151 8.46 13.55 15.10
C PRO A 151 9.80 13.53 15.84
N HIS A 152 10.86 12.98 15.24
CA HIS A 152 12.14 12.79 15.92
C HIS A 152 13.14 13.93 15.68
N THR A 153 13.20 14.46 14.45
CA THR A 153 14.18 15.48 14.05
C THR A 153 13.60 16.89 13.93
N GLN A 154 12.26 17.01 13.85
CA GLN A 154 11.57 18.27 13.52
C GLN A 154 11.98 18.85 12.15
N ARG A 155 12.55 18.02 11.27
CA ARG A 155 12.77 18.39 9.87
C ARG A 155 11.43 18.39 9.15
N GLU A 156 11.14 19.46 8.43
CA GLU A 156 9.99 19.53 7.52
C GLU A 156 10.05 18.38 6.52
N PHE A 157 8.89 17.86 6.11
CA PHE A 157 8.85 16.80 5.11
C PHE A 157 9.45 17.30 3.80
N ASP A 158 10.53 16.67 3.36
CA ASP A 158 11.17 16.92 2.09
C ASP A 158 10.34 16.32 0.95
N ALA A 159 9.63 15.21 1.17
CA ALA A 159 8.84 14.56 0.14
C ALA A 159 7.67 13.75 0.72
N VAL A 160 6.60 13.63 -0.07
CA VAL A 160 5.62 12.54 0.06
C VAL A 160 5.81 11.59 -1.13
N VAL A 161 5.74 10.29 -0.92
CA VAL A 161 5.88 9.29 -1.99
C VAL A 161 4.69 8.34 -1.91
N THR A 162 3.98 8.15 -3.02
CA THR A 162 3.02 7.05 -3.13
C THR A 162 3.72 5.83 -3.71
N THR A 163 3.59 4.66 -3.09
CA THR A 163 4.24 3.41 -3.56
C THR A 163 3.30 2.54 -4.42
N GLY A 164 2.50 3.15 -5.30
CA GLY A 164 1.63 2.44 -6.24
C GLY A 164 0.25 2.06 -5.68
N ASP A 165 -0.56 1.48 -6.56
CA ASP A 165 -1.97 1.15 -6.34
C ASP A 165 -2.75 2.38 -5.87
N ASN A 166 -2.59 3.43 -6.67
CA ASN A 166 -3.19 4.73 -6.44
C ASN A 166 -4.68 4.72 -6.86
N THR A 167 -4.96 4.07 -7.98
CA THR A 167 -6.29 3.69 -8.47
C THR A 167 -6.58 2.23 -8.13
N ASP A 168 -7.83 1.76 -8.29
CA ASP A 168 -8.18 0.35 -8.05
C ASP A 168 -8.37 -0.42 -9.36
N ASN A 169 -8.96 0.23 -10.35
CA ASN A 169 -9.42 -0.40 -11.57
C ASN A 169 -9.00 0.37 -12.81
N LYS A 170 -7.93 1.15 -12.71
CA LYS A 170 -7.30 1.90 -13.81
C LYS A 170 -8.26 2.73 -14.66
N GLU A 171 -9.23 3.39 -14.01
CA GLU A 171 -10.22 4.23 -14.68
C GLU A 171 -9.81 5.71 -14.62
N PHE A 172 -10.06 6.47 -15.68
CA PHE A 172 -9.77 7.92 -15.66
C PHE A 172 -10.49 8.65 -14.53
N ILE A 173 -11.73 8.25 -14.19
CA ILE A 173 -12.48 8.84 -13.09
C ILE A 173 -11.79 8.64 -11.73
N GLU A 174 -11.18 7.47 -11.50
CA GLU A 174 -10.43 7.16 -10.28
C GLU A 174 -9.13 7.97 -10.23
N LEU A 175 -8.44 8.06 -11.37
CA LEU A 175 -7.21 8.84 -11.51
C LEU A 175 -7.46 10.34 -11.26
N ASP A 176 -8.55 10.90 -11.78
CA ASP A 176 -8.96 12.27 -11.54
C ASP A 176 -9.20 12.53 -10.04
N TRP A 177 -9.88 11.60 -9.34
CA TRP A 177 -10.11 11.71 -7.90
C TRP A 177 -8.81 11.61 -7.10
N PHE A 178 -7.92 10.69 -7.46
CA PHE A 178 -6.61 10.55 -6.82
C PHE A 178 -5.77 11.82 -6.98
N LEU A 179 -5.66 12.35 -8.20
CA LEU A 179 -4.91 13.58 -8.49
C LEU A 179 -5.52 14.78 -7.76
N ALA A 180 -6.85 14.94 -7.79
CA ALA A 180 -7.52 16.00 -7.04
C ALA A 180 -7.34 15.86 -5.52
N ALA A 181 -7.27 14.63 -4.99
CA ALA A 181 -7.03 14.40 -3.57
C ALA A 181 -5.63 14.87 -3.15
N LEU A 182 -4.59 14.55 -3.92
CA LEU A 182 -3.21 14.90 -3.57
C LEU A 182 -2.81 16.32 -4.00
N ASN A 183 -3.35 16.85 -5.09
CA ASN A 183 -3.04 18.18 -5.59
C ASN A 183 -3.97 19.27 -5.05
N GLY A 184 -5.11 18.85 -4.49
CA GLY A 184 -6.18 19.74 -4.04
C GLY A 184 -7.18 19.99 -5.16
N GLY A 185 -8.46 20.06 -4.80
CA GLY A 185 -9.54 20.22 -5.76
C GLY A 185 -10.84 19.56 -5.33
N ASP A 186 -11.84 19.69 -6.19
CA ASP A 186 -13.15 19.10 -6.02
C ASP A 186 -13.13 17.64 -6.47
N ILE A 187 -13.69 16.75 -5.65
CA ILE A 187 -13.89 15.34 -5.95
C ILE A 187 -15.39 15.09 -5.86
N THR A 188 -15.98 14.55 -6.93
CA THR A 188 -17.33 13.98 -6.87
C THR A 188 -17.18 12.48 -7.00
N PRO A 189 -17.16 11.72 -5.89
CA PRO A 189 -16.96 10.27 -5.87
C PRO A 189 -18.22 9.54 -6.36
N ASN A 190 -18.73 9.93 -7.52
CA ASN A 190 -19.94 9.41 -8.15
C ASN A 190 -19.75 9.22 -9.66
N SER A 191 -20.20 8.09 -10.17
CA SER A 191 -20.17 7.66 -11.56
C SER A 191 -21.55 7.15 -11.98
N GLY A 192 -21.84 7.14 -13.28
CA GLY A 192 -23.15 6.72 -13.78
C GLY A 192 -24.25 7.73 -13.45
N ASP A 193 -25.33 7.28 -12.80
CA ASP A 193 -26.47 8.15 -12.49
C ASP A 193 -26.08 9.21 -11.43
N PRO A 194 -26.18 10.52 -11.73
CA PRO A 194 -25.83 11.56 -10.77
C PRO A 194 -26.75 11.62 -9.55
N ALA A 195 -27.91 10.98 -9.60
CA ALA A 195 -28.92 11.00 -8.55
C ALA A 195 -29.05 9.69 -7.77
N GLN A 196 -28.44 8.59 -8.21
CA GLN A 196 -28.66 7.25 -7.65
C GLN A 196 -27.36 6.44 -7.57
N TYR A 197 -27.21 5.67 -6.49
CA TYR A 197 -26.11 4.71 -6.38
C TYR A 197 -26.39 3.46 -7.23
N GLU A 198 -25.43 3.05 -8.05
CA GLU A 198 -25.53 1.96 -9.03
C GLU A 198 -24.58 0.77 -8.76
N GLY A 199 -23.91 0.75 -7.59
CA GLY A 199 -23.04 -0.36 -7.18
C GLY A 199 -23.76 -1.51 -6.44
N VAL A 200 -22.99 -2.48 -5.93
CA VAL A 200 -23.56 -3.71 -5.33
C VAL A 200 -24.20 -3.51 -3.95
N GLN A 201 -23.86 -2.43 -3.24
CA GLN A 201 -24.36 -2.14 -1.88
C GLN A 201 -25.85 -1.75 -1.82
N ASN A 202 -26.56 -1.65 -2.94
CA ASN A 202 -28.03 -1.58 -2.98
C ASN A 202 -28.67 -2.62 -3.89
N SER A 203 -27.96 -3.71 -4.19
CA SER A 203 -28.45 -4.80 -5.05
C SER A 203 -29.55 -5.65 -4.39
N GLY A 204 -29.62 -5.67 -3.05
CA GLY A 204 -30.48 -6.58 -2.29
C GLY A 204 -29.94 -8.01 -2.24
N ALA A 205 -28.70 -8.26 -2.68
CA ALA A 205 -28.05 -9.56 -2.55
C ALA A 205 -27.48 -9.76 -1.15
N ASP A 206 -27.66 -10.96 -0.59
CA ASP A 206 -27.12 -11.39 0.71
C ASP A 206 -25.58 -11.36 0.78
N LEU A 207 -24.93 -11.33 -0.39
CA LEU A 207 -23.47 -11.40 -0.55
C LEU A 207 -22.74 -10.13 -0.11
N TYR A 208 -23.41 -8.97 -0.12
CA TYR A 208 -22.80 -7.67 0.14
C TYR A 208 -23.44 -6.98 1.33
N TRP A 209 -22.73 -6.03 1.92
CA TRP A 209 -23.34 -5.16 2.91
C TRP A 209 -24.31 -4.21 2.19
N ASN A 210 -25.60 -4.32 2.52
CA ASN A 210 -26.64 -3.42 2.02
C ASN A 210 -26.98 -2.39 3.13
N PRO A 211 -26.21 -1.29 3.28
CA PRO A 211 -26.31 -0.39 4.43
C PRO A 211 -27.70 0.23 4.60
N GLU A 212 -28.44 0.49 3.51
CA GLU A 212 -29.72 1.20 3.55
C GLU A 212 -30.95 0.27 3.51
N SER A 213 -30.77 -1.03 3.72
CA SER A 213 -31.83 -2.03 3.62
C SER A 213 -31.89 -2.92 4.86
N SER A 214 -33.11 -3.30 5.26
CA SER A 214 -33.35 -4.19 6.40
C SER A 214 -33.04 -5.68 6.14
N ILE A 215 -32.56 -6.02 4.93
CA ILE A 215 -32.13 -7.39 4.60
C ILE A 215 -31.03 -7.85 5.57
N GLN A 216 -31.12 -9.10 6.03
CA GLN A 216 -30.15 -9.72 6.93
C GLN A 216 -29.01 -10.38 6.15
N ASP A 217 -28.28 -9.55 5.39
CA ASP A 217 -27.11 -9.95 4.61
C ASP A 217 -25.97 -10.51 5.49
N ILE A 218 -24.96 -11.14 4.87
CA ILE A 218 -23.84 -11.76 5.61
C ILE A 218 -23.06 -10.77 6.48
N TYR A 219 -23.05 -9.48 6.12
CA TYR A 219 -22.38 -8.44 6.90
C TYR A 219 -23.22 -8.05 8.12
N LYS A 220 -24.54 -7.91 7.99
CA LYS A 220 -25.43 -7.69 9.15
C LYS A 220 -25.45 -8.88 10.10
N GLN A 221 -25.30 -10.10 9.59
CA GLN A 221 -25.09 -11.29 10.43
C GLN A 221 -23.77 -11.23 11.22
N ALA A 222 -22.74 -10.57 10.68
CA ALA A 222 -21.48 -10.26 11.38
C ALA A 222 -21.58 -9.02 12.30
N GLY A 223 -22.71 -8.30 12.28
CA GLY A 223 -23.02 -7.18 13.16
C GLY A 223 -22.91 -5.80 12.52
N PHE A 224 -22.72 -5.70 11.20
CA PHE A 224 -22.76 -4.39 10.53
C PHE A 224 -24.11 -3.69 10.71
N PRO A 225 -24.12 -2.35 10.86
CA PRO A 225 -25.33 -1.58 11.06
C PRO A 225 -26.16 -1.42 9.78
N GLU A 226 -27.43 -1.04 9.96
CA GLU A 226 -28.26 -0.41 8.92
C GLU A 226 -28.12 1.11 9.08
N ILE A 227 -27.69 1.80 8.01
CA ILE A 227 -27.41 3.23 7.97
C ILE A 227 -28.09 3.84 6.74
N PRO A 228 -29.39 4.20 6.84
CA PRO A 228 -30.10 4.87 5.74
C PRO A 228 -29.45 6.22 5.38
N GLY A 229 -29.24 6.45 4.08
CA GLY A 229 -28.64 7.69 3.54
C GLY A 229 -27.12 7.66 3.38
N LEU A 230 -26.43 6.61 3.85
CA LEU A 230 -24.97 6.47 3.74
C LEU A 230 -24.47 6.55 2.29
N LEU A 231 -25.10 5.82 1.37
CA LEU A 231 -24.66 5.76 -0.03
C LEU A 231 -24.84 7.12 -0.69
N GLY A 232 -25.99 7.76 -0.48
CA GLY A 232 -26.24 9.11 -1.00
C GLY A 232 -25.26 10.16 -0.45
N ALA A 233 -24.86 10.03 0.82
CA ALA A 233 -23.87 10.89 1.46
C ALA A 233 -22.45 10.66 0.92
N ALA A 234 -22.05 9.39 0.76
CA ALA A 234 -20.73 9.02 0.28
C ALA A 234 -20.45 9.54 -1.14
N LEU A 235 -21.48 9.67 -1.98
CA LEU A 235 -21.41 10.18 -3.35
C LEU A 235 -21.38 11.73 -3.45
N GLN A 236 -21.57 12.46 -2.35
CA GLN A 236 -21.62 13.92 -2.40
C GLN A 236 -20.25 14.52 -2.77
N PRO A 237 -20.22 15.66 -3.49
CA PRO A 237 -18.98 16.38 -3.74
C PRO A 237 -18.24 16.74 -2.45
N VAL A 238 -16.94 16.52 -2.43
CA VAL A 238 -16.02 16.83 -1.33
C VAL A 238 -14.81 17.59 -1.88
N VAL A 239 -14.17 18.39 -1.03
CA VAL A 239 -13.00 19.19 -1.43
C VAL A 239 -11.78 18.67 -0.68
N SER A 240 -10.72 18.33 -1.42
CA SER A 240 -9.42 18.06 -0.83
C SER A 240 -8.60 19.35 -0.73
N PRO A 241 -7.87 19.59 0.39
CA PRO A 241 -6.92 20.69 0.44
C PRO A 241 -5.66 20.43 -0.41
N GLY A 242 -5.43 19.19 -0.85
CA GLY A 242 -4.15 18.78 -1.42
C GLY A 242 -3.04 18.69 -0.37
N LEU A 243 -1.92 18.09 -0.74
CA LEU A 243 -0.70 18.06 0.07
C LEU A 243 -0.01 19.44 0.05
N ASN A 244 0.60 19.82 1.17
CA ASN A 244 1.46 21.01 1.25
C ASN A 244 2.93 20.72 0.90
N THR A 245 3.29 19.45 0.80
CA THR A 245 4.64 18.97 0.51
C THR A 245 4.68 18.40 -0.91
N LYS A 246 5.78 18.61 -1.62
CA LYS A 246 6.00 18.01 -2.95
C LYS A 246 5.83 16.49 -2.87
N TRP A 247 5.18 15.90 -3.86
CA TRP A 247 4.92 14.46 -3.87
C TRP A 247 5.34 13.79 -5.17
N TYR A 248 5.70 12.52 -5.05
CA TYR A 248 6.23 11.67 -6.10
C TYR A 248 5.41 10.39 -6.24
N CYS A 249 5.16 9.96 -7.47
CA CYS A 249 4.34 8.80 -7.79
C CYS A 249 5.18 7.59 -8.17
N VAL A 250 4.93 6.46 -7.53
CA VAL A 250 5.33 5.13 -8.02
C VAL A 250 4.11 4.46 -8.63
N PHE A 251 4.36 3.65 -9.66
CA PHE A 251 3.33 2.95 -10.41
C PHE A 251 3.08 1.55 -9.83
N GLY A 252 1.81 1.17 -9.62
CA GLY A 252 1.39 -0.15 -9.11
C GLY A 252 0.72 -1.06 -10.15
N ASN A 253 0.29 -2.26 -9.76
CA ASN A 253 -0.42 -3.17 -10.67
C ASN A 253 -1.88 -2.78 -10.86
N HIS A 254 -2.55 -2.20 -9.85
CA HIS A 254 -3.90 -1.64 -10.01
C HIS A 254 -3.94 -0.37 -10.86
N ASP A 255 -2.80 0.29 -11.03
CA ASP A 255 -2.64 1.41 -11.98
C ASP A 255 -2.46 0.93 -13.45
N ASP A 256 -2.54 -0.36 -13.76
CA ASP A 256 -2.38 -0.86 -15.14
C ASP A 256 -3.24 -2.05 -15.50
N ALA A 257 -3.47 -2.99 -14.59
CA ALA A 257 -4.23 -4.20 -14.83
C ALA A 257 -5.68 -4.02 -14.36
N VAL A 258 -6.61 -4.70 -15.03
CA VAL A 258 -8.02 -4.72 -14.61
C VAL A 258 -8.11 -5.41 -13.23
N GLN A 259 -8.64 -4.68 -12.23
CA GLN A 259 -8.59 -5.07 -10.81
C GLN A 259 -7.20 -5.52 -10.34
N GLY A 260 -6.15 -4.88 -10.86
CA GLY A 260 -4.75 -5.19 -10.54
C GLY A 260 -4.30 -6.61 -10.88
N THR A 261 -5.10 -7.38 -11.62
CA THR A 261 -4.86 -8.82 -11.81
C THR A 261 -4.99 -9.23 -13.26
N LEU A 262 -6.02 -8.77 -13.97
CA LEU A 262 -6.30 -9.24 -15.32
C LEU A 262 -5.50 -8.42 -16.35
N PRO A 263 -4.92 -9.08 -17.37
CA PRO A 263 -4.16 -8.39 -18.40
C PRO A 263 -5.03 -7.46 -19.24
N ASN A 264 -4.38 -6.47 -19.83
CA ASN A 264 -4.98 -5.48 -20.72
C ASN A 264 -5.33 -6.02 -22.10
N GLY A 265 -6.08 -5.24 -22.90
CA GLY A 265 -6.37 -5.54 -24.30
C GLY A 265 -7.50 -6.54 -24.51
N ILE A 266 -8.27 -6.86 -23.46
CA ILE A 266 -9.43 -7.74 -23.57
C ILE A 266 -10.66 -6.88 -23.86
N SER A 267 -11.04 -6.78 -25.14
CA SER A 267 -12.11 -5.88 -25.60
C SER A 267 -13.46 -6.09 -24.90
N PHE A 268 -13.75 -7.30 -24.40
CA PHE A 268 -14.96 -7.53 -23.62
C PHE A 268 -14.95 -6.70 -22.32
N PHE A 269 -13.85 -6.72 -21.56
CA PHE A 269 -13.71 -5.95 -20.33
C PHE A 269 -13.64 -4.45 -20.63
N GLU A 270 -12.87 -4.04 -21.63
CA GLU A 270 -12.76 -2.62 -22.03
C GLU A 270 -14.13 -2.00 -22.37
N ASN A 271 -14.99 -2.73 -23.08
CA ASN A 271 -16.35 -2.25 -23.39
C ASN A 271 -17.30 -2.27 -22.18
N MET A 272 -16.99 -3.05 -21.13
CA MET A 272 -17.83 -3.09 -19.93
C MET A 272 -17.65 -1.85 -19.06
N TYR A 273 -16.45 -1.27 -18.99
CA TYR A 273 -16.14 -0.09 -18.16
C TYR A 273 -17.16 1.05 -18.37
N THR A 274 -17.37 1.46 -19.61
CA THR A 274 -18.30 2.54 -19.97
C THR A 274 -19.71 2.03 -20.27
N GLY A 275 -19.94 0.72 -20.15
CA GLY A 275 -21.17 0.05 -20.55
C GLY A 275 -22.31 0.18 -19.55
N SER A 276 -23.46 -0.38 -19.91
CA SER A 276 -24.71 -0.29 -19.13
C SER A 276 -25.04 -1.55 -18.32
N LYS A 277 -24.09 -2.48 -18.16
CA LYS A 277 -24.36 -3.84 -17.61
C LYS A 277 -23.37 -4.18 -16.51
N LYS A 278 -23.89 -4.30 -15.28
CA LYS A 278 -23.13 -4.72 -14.11
C LYS A 278 -23.60 -6.11 -13.66
N PHE A 279 -22.65 -7.03 -13.51
CA PHE A 279 -22.91 -8.36 -12.96
C PHE A 279 -22.74 -8.30 -11.44
N GLU A 280 -23.84 -8.46 -10.71
CA GLU A 280 -23.83 -8.34 -9.24
C GLU A 280 -23.69 -9.68 -8.54
N VAL A 281 -24.23 -10.76 -9.11
CA VAL A 281 -24.20 -12.10 -8.50
C VAL A 281 -24.05 -13.19 -9.57
N PRO A 282 -23.17 -14.18 -9.38
CA PRO A 282 -23.06 -15.35 -10.25
C PRO A 282 -24.21 -16.33 -9.99
N ASP A 283 -24.36 -17.33 -10.86
CA ASP A 283 -25.41 -18.35 -10.76
C ASP A 283 -25.23 -19.26 -9.53
N SER A 284 -24.00 -19.39 -9.03
CA SER A 284 -23.68 -20.19 -7.85
C SER A 284 -22.32 -19.83 -7.24
N ALA A 285 -22.11 -20.22 -5.98
CA ALA A 285 -20.81 -20.10 -5.31
C ALA A 285 -19.69 -20.87 -6.05
N ASN A 286 -20.02 -22.00 -6.69
CA ASN A 286 -19.04 -22.76 -7.47
C ASN A 286 -18.58 -22.00 -8.71
N GLN A 287 -19.51 -21.36 -9.43
CA GLN A 287 -19.17 -20.50 -10.57
C GLN A 287 -18.31 -19.30 -10.11
N SER A 288 -18.62 -18.70 -8.96
CA SER A 288 -17.79 -17.64 -8.35
C SER A 288 -16.35 -18.12 -8.05
N ALA A 289 -16.20 -19.31 -7.47
CA ALA A 289 -14.89 -19.90 -7.19
C ALA A 289 -14.08 -20.16 -8.47
N GLN A 290 -14.75 -20.62 -9.53
CA GLN A 290 -14.13 -20.80 -10.84
C GLN A 290 -13.67 -19.46 -11.44
N MET A 291 -14.49 -18.41 -11.34
CA MET A 291 -14.14 -17.06 -11.81
C MET A 291 -12.94 -16.51 -11.03
N SER A 292 -12.92 -16.63 -9.71
CA SER A 292 -11.78 -16.26 -8.87
C SER A 292 -10.49 -16.96 -9.32
N SER A 293 -10.54 -18.28 -9.55
CA SER A 293 -9.38 -19.03 -10.04
C SER A 293 -8.95 -18.62 -11.46
N ALA A 294 -9.90 -18.31 -12.33
CA ALA A 294 -9.64 -17.90 -13.71
C ALA A 294 -8.97 -16.52 -13.75
N MET A 295 -9.39 -15.57 -12.89
CA MET A 295 -8.76 -14.25 -12.78
C MET A 295 -7.25 -14.34 -12.54
N SER A 296 -6.81 -15.29 -11.71
CA SER A 296 -5.39 -15.45 -11.36
C SER A 296 -4.59 -16.32 -12.33
N SER A 297 -5.20 -16.96 -13.33
CA SER A 297 -4.51 -17.99 -14.12
C SER A 297 -4.84 -18.06 -15.61
N ASP A 298 -6.08 -17.75 -16.00
CA ASP A 298 -6.59 -17.89 -17.36
C ASP A 298 -7.72 -16.89 -17.66
N PRO A 299 -7.39 -15.71 -18.21
CA PRO A 299 -8.36 -14.71 -18.61
C PRO A 299 -9.35 -15.21 -19.68
N THR A 300 -8.99 -16.21 -20.49
CA THR A 300 -9.90 -16.76 -21.52
C THR A 300 -11.00 -17.58 -20.87
N ASP A 301 -10.66 -18.38 -19.85
CA ASP A 301 -11.65 -19.13 -19.08
C ASP A 301 -12.62 -18.19 -18.34
N LEU A 302 -12.12 -17.07 -17.81
CA LEU A 302 -12.97 -16.06 -17.19
C LEU A 302 -14.02 -15.50 -18.16
N LEU A 303 -13.63 -15.18 -19.40
CA LEU A 303 -14.58 -14.72 -20.42
C LEU A 303 -15.68 -15.75 -20.72
N ASN A 304 -15.31 -17.03 -20.79
CA ASN A 304 -16.28 -18.11 -20.97
C ASN A 304 -17.24 -18.22 -19.80
N LEU A 305 -16.73 -18.11 -18.56
CA LEU A 305 -17.52 -18.15 -17.34
C LEU A 305 -18.50 -16.98 -17.25
N LEU A 306 -18.06 -15.76 -17.59
CA LEU A 306 -18.92 -14.56 -17.62
C LEU A 306 -20.01 -14.67 -18.67
N SER A 307 -19.66 -15.17 -19.86
CA SER A 307 -20.62 -15.40 -20.95
C SER A 307 -21.67 -16.46 -20.59
N ALA A 308 -21.38 -17.32 -19.61
CA ALA A 308 -22.27 -18.37 -19.14
C ALA A 308 -23.17 -17.93 -17.96
N ILE A 309 -22.98 -16.72 -17.41
CA ILE A 309 -23.85 -16.20 -16.34
C ILE A 309 -25.29 -16.10 -16.84
N THR A 310 -26.23 -16.70 -16.12
CA THR A 310 -27.67 -16.64 -16.43
C THR A 310 -28.44 -15.66 -15.56
N THR A 311 -27.89 -15.27 -14.41
CA THR A 311 -28.42 -14.16 -13.61
C THR A 311 -28.47 -12.90 -14.47
N ARG A 312 -29.58 -12.17 -14.37
CA ARG A 312 -29.78 -10.98 -15.18
C ARG A 312 -28.84 -9.87 -14.67
N PRO A 313 -27.93 -9.31 -15.49
CA PRO A 313 -27.13 -8.17 -15.07
C PRO A 313 -28.03 -6.96 -14.79
N ARG A 314 -27.65 -6.18 -13.77
CA ARG A 314 -28.27 -4.90 -13.50
C ARG A 314 -28.00 -3.95 -14.66
N THR A 315 -29.01 -3.16 -15.00
CA THR A 315 -28.79 -2.04 -15.93
C THR A 315 -28.37 -0.84 -15.12
N VAL A 316 -27.20 -0.33 -15.43
CA VAL A 316 -26.59 0.87 -14.83
C VAL A 316 -26.40 1.92 -15.91
N THR A 317 -26.20 3.17 -15.50
CA THR A 317 -26.00 4.29 -16.41
C THR A 317 -24.57 4.23 -16.98
N PRO A 318 -24.42 4.21 -18.32
CA PRO A 318 -23.13 4.36 -18.97
C PRO A 318 -22.40 5.63 -18.52
N ASP A 319 -21.09 5.55 -18.34
CA ASP A 319 -20.26 6.70 -17.97
C ASP A 319 -18.91 6.60 -18.68
N GLU A 320 -18.66 7.53 -19.61
CA GLU A 320 -17.42 7.57 -20.39
C GLU A 320 -16.19 7.90 -19.52
N ARG A 321 -16.38 8.47 -18.33
CA ARG A 321 -15.27 8.78 -17.40
C ARG A 321 -14.63 7.50 -16.84
N ARG A 322 -15.35 6.36 -16.87
CA ARG A 322 -14.83 5.04 -16.49
C ARG A 322 -13.87 4.44 -17.51
N THR A 323 -13.60 5.13 -18.62
CA THR A 323 -12.68 4.64 -19.65
C THR A 323 -11.36 4.21 -19.00
N PRO A 324 -10.89 2.97 -19.26
CA PRO A 324 -9.63 2.52 -18.70
C PRO A 324 -8.47 3.24 -19.37
N PHE A 325 -7.48 3.69 -18.60
CA PHE A 325 -6.27 4.32 -19.14
C PHE A 325 -5.16 3.29 -19.41
N THR A 326 -4.20 3.71 -20.23
CA THR A 326 -2.91 3.04 -20.44
C THR A 326 -1.82 3.62 -19.51
N PRO A 327 -0.69 2.92 -19.29
CA PRO A 327 0.42 3.46 -18.51
C PRO A 327 0.93 4.83 -19.02
N ARG A 328 0.94 5.03 -20.34
CA ARG A 328 1.33 6.30 -20.96
C ARG A 328 0.34 7.42 -20.66
N GLU A 329 -0.96 7.12 -20.64
CA GLU A 329 -1.99 8.09 -20.28
C GLU A 329 -1.99 8.41 -18.78
N PHE A 330 -1.72 7.42 -17.92
CA PHE A 330 -1.48 7.66 -16.49
C PHE A 330 -0.33 8.66 -16.28
N ILE A 331 0.81 8.42 -16.93
CA ILE A 331 1.97 9.33 -16.88
C ILE A 331 1.61 10.70 -17.46
N ALA A 332 0.89 10.74 -18.59
CA ALA A 332 0.46 11.99 -19.21
C ALA A 332 -0.42 12.82 -18.28
N ALA A 333 -1.33 12.20 -17.52
CA ALA A 333 -2.18 12.88 -16.55
C ALA A 333 -1.33 13.54 -15.43
N HIS A 334 -0.27 12.88 -14.97
CA HIS A 334 0.66 13.45 -13.98
C HIS A 334 1.51 14.59 -14.55
N LEU A 335 1.82 14.55 -15.85
CA LEU A 335 2.57 15.58 -16.56
C LEU A 335 1.71 16.80 -16.93
N ASP A 336 0.38 16.71 -16.89
CA ASP A 336 -0.50 17.83 -17.14
C ASP A 336 -0.25 18.93 -16.09
N PRO A 337 0.10 20.17 -16.49
CA PRO A 337 0.28 21.27 -15.56
C PRO A 337 -0.93 21.54 -14.63
N ALA A 338 -2.15 21.19 -15.06
CA ALA A 338 -3.35 21.26 -14.21
C ALA A 338 -3.25 20.39 -12.96
N ASN A 339 -2.48 19.30 -13.04
CA ASN A 339 -2.23 18.36 -11.97
C ASN A 339 -0.90 18.60 -11.26
N THR A 340 -0.30 19.80 -11.34
CA THR A 340 0.99 20.05 -10.66
C THR A 340 0.86 20.04 -9.14
N GLY A 341 -0.22 20.60 -8.59
CA GLY A 341 -0.40 20.76 -7.14
C GLY A 341 0.83 21.36 -6.43
N PRO A 342 1.30 20.77 -5.30
CA PRO A 342 2.53 21.20 -4.62
C PRO A 342 3.83 20.84 -5.39
N GLY A 343 3.71 20.14 -6.51
CA GLY A 343 4.79 19.78 -7.41
C GLY A 343 5.60 18.54 -6.99
N PRO A 344 6.67 18.23 -7.73
CA PRO A 344 7.04 18.87 -9.01
C PRO A 344 6.05 18.51 -10.14
N VAL A 345 6.09 19.24 -11.26
CA VAL A 345 5.37 18.84 -12.48
C VAL A 345 5.77 17.41 -12.85
N GLY A 346 4.79 16.55 -13.17
CA GLY A 346 5.03 15.14 -13.46
C GLY A 346 5.15 14.24 -12.23
N HIS A 347 5.21 14.80 -11.02
CA HIS A 347 5.39 14.04 -9.77
C HIS A 347 6.51 13.00 -9.85
N GLY A 348 7.61 13.38 -10.51
CA GLY A 348 8.79 12.56 -10.72
C GLY A 348 8.93 11.96 -12.12
N PHE A 349 7.83 11.77 -12.87
CA PHE A 349 7.93 11.30 -14.25
C PHE A 349 8.68 12.30 -15.13
N ALA A 350 9.53 11.77 -16.02
CA ALA A 350 10.28 12.59 -16.97
C ALA A 350 9.34 13.27 -17.98
N PRO A 351 9.68 14.45 -18.52
CA PRO A 351 8.81 15.16 -19.47
C PRO A 351 8.43 14.37 -20.73
N ASP A 352 9.28 13.43 -21.16
CA ASP A 352 9.07 12.53 -22.29
C ASP A 352 8.51 11.15 -21.89
N ALA A 353 8.24 10.92 -20.60
CA ALA A 353 7.80 9.62 -20.08
C ALA A 353 6.43 9.19 -20.62
N ALA A 354 5.54 10.14 -20.95
CA ALA A 354 4.26 9.83 -21.58
C ALA A 354 4.44 9.26 -23.01
N GLU A 355 5.53 9.59 -23.69
CA GLU A 355 5.84 9.06 -25.02
C GLU A 355 6.63 7.75 -24.92
N SER A 356 7.69 7.74 -24.09
CA SER A 356 8.56 6.58 -23.94
C SER A 356 7.88 5.42 -23.20
N GLY A 357 6.95 5.71 -22.29
CA GLY A 357 6.34 4.74 -21.38
C GLY A 357 7.25 4.34 -20.20
N ILE A 358 8.34 5.07 -19.97
CA ILE A 358 9.26 4.81 -18.86
C ILE A 358 8.65 5.34 -17.55
N GLY A 359 8.25 4.43 -16.67
CA GLY A 359 7.65 4.75 -15.36
C GLY A 359 8.64 4.86 -14.18
N TYR A 360 9.94 4.63 -14.41
CA TYR A 360 10.98 4.68 -13.38
C TYR A 360 11.86 5.93 -13.52
N TYR A 361 12.35 6.46 -12.40
CA TYR A 361 13.12 7.71 -12.36
C TYR A 361 13.87 7.89 -11.03
N THR A 362 14.79 8.86 -10.98
CA THR A 362 15.38 9.34 -9.72
C THR A 362 14.85 10.72 -9.35
N PHE A 363 14.86 11.03 -8.06
CA PHE A 363 14.51 12.36 -7.56
C PHE A 363 15.33 12.71 -6.31
N GLU A 364 15.59 14.00 -6.12
CA GLU A 364 16.24 14.47 -4.89
C GLU A 364 15.19 14.59 -3.78
N ILE A 365 15.32 13.74 -2.76
CA ILE A 365 14.57 13.87 -1.52
C ILE A 365 15.12 15.11 -0.81
N ALA A 366 16.40 15.06 -0.45
CA ALA A 366 17.15 16.12 0.22
C ALA A 366 18.61 16.13 -0.30
N PRO A 367 19.40 17.19 -0.04
CA PRO A 367 20.79 17.25 -0.48
C PRO A 367 21.59 15.99 -0.07
N GLY A 368 22.07 15.24 -1.07
CA GLY A 368 22.84 14.01 -0.86
C GLY A 368 22.02 12.76 -0.51
N VAL A 369 20.68 12.83 -0.59
CA VAL A 369 19.76 11.71 -0.41
C VAL A 369 18.83 11.62 -1.64
N ILE A 370 19.01 10.57 -2.45
CA ILE A 370 18.30 10.36 -3.71
C ILE A 370 17.30 9.22 -3.57
N GLY A 371 16.07 9.48 -4.01
CA GLY A 371 15.05 8.48 -4.23
C GLY A 371 15.19 7.82 -5.61
N ILE A 372 14.99 6.51 -5.69
CA ILE A 372 14.90 5.76 -6.95
C ILE A 372 13.48 5.16 -7.02
N SER A 373 12.62 5.73 -7.84
CA SER A 373 11.29 5.19 -8.12
C SER A 373 11.39 4.10 -9.20
N MET A 374 10.87 2.91 -8.89
CA MET A 374 10.91 1.73 -9.76
C MET A 374 9.52 1.36 -10.22
N ASP A 375 9.36 1.19 -11.54
CA ASP A 375 8.23 0.47 -12.10
C ASP A 375 8.47 -1.03 -11.90
N SER A 376 7.68 -1.64 -11.03
CA SER A 376 7.78 -3.07 -10.71
C SER A 376 6.65 -3.89 -11.34
N THR A 377 5.76 -3.23 -12.08
CA THR A 377 4.57 -3.82 -12.67
C THR A 377 4.93 -4.55 -13.96
N ASN A 378 4.47 -5.79 -14.09
CA ASN A 378 4.59 -6.54 -15.34
C ASN A 378 3.31 -6.38 -16.17
N ARG A 379 3.44 -5.84 -17.38
CA ARG A 379 2.31 -5.58 -18.29
C ARG A 379 1.57 -6.85 -18.75
N ALA A 380 2.13 -8.03 -18.47
CA ALA A 380 1.45 -9.32 -18.65
C ALA A 380 0.29 -9.54 -17.66
N GLY A 381 0.08 -8.62 -16.70
CA GLY A 381 -0.92 -8.71 -15.64
C GLY A 381 -0.46 -9.59 -14.47
N PHE A 382 -1.44 -10.08 -13.72
CA PHE A 382 -1.33 -10.80 -12.45
C PHE A 382 -0.82 -9.93 -11.30
N VAL A 383 -0.84 -10.51 -10.09
CA VAL A 383 -0.49 -9.81 -8.86
C VAL A 383 1.01 -9.66 -8.66
N ASP A 384 1.82 -10.60 -9.16
CA ASP A 384 3.28 -10.53 -8.96
C ASP A 384 3.94 -9.62 -9.99
N GLY A 385 4.96 -8.89 -9.54
CA GLY A 385 5.76 -7.98 -10.35
C GLY A 385 7.07 -8.57 -10.88
N SER A 386 7.83 -7.76 -11.62
CA SER A 386 9.24 -7.98 -11.99
C SER A 386 9.81 -6.72 -12.65
N LEU A 387 11.15 -6.60 -12.76
CA LEU A 387 11.76 -5.53 -13.56
C LEU A 387 12.10 -6.01 -14.98
N GLY A 388 12.10 -5.09 -15.93
CA GLY A 388 12.82 -5.28 -17.19
C GLY A 388 14.34 -5.20 -16.98
N GLU A 389 15.10 -5.88 -17.82
CA GLU A 389 16.57 -5.86 -17.81
C GLU A 389 17.13 -4.43 -17.98
N GLU A 390 16.53 -3.60 -18.85
CA GLU A 390 16.99 -2.22 -19.07
C GLU A 390 16.90 -1.38 -17.78
N GLN A 391 15.79 -1.51 -17.04
CA GLN A 391 15.61 -0.82 -15.76
C GLN A 391 16.58 -1.34 -14.70
N PHE A 392 16.81 -2.65 -14.66
CA PHE A 392 17.75 -3.26 -13.71
C PHE A 392 19.20 -2.75 -13.95
N GLU A 393 19.63 -2.70 -15.21
CA GLU A 393 20.92 -2.12 -15.59
C GLU A 393 20.98 -0.62 -15.27
N TRP A 394 19.89 0.12 -15.53
CA TRP A 394 19.79 1.53 -15.18
C TRP A 394 19.92 1.78 -13.67
N ILE A 395 19.32 0.94 -12.82
CA ILE A 395 19.47 1.00 -11.36
C ILE A 395 20.96 0.81 -11.00
N GLU A 396 21.62 -0.22 -11.55
CA GLU A 396 23.05 -0.45 -11.30
C GLU A 396 23.89 0.77 -11.69
N GLN A 397 23.67 1.34 -12.87
CA GLN A 397 24.41 2.52 -13.31
C GLN A 397 24.15 3.75 -12.43
N THR A 398 22.91 3.92 -11.96
CA THR A 398 22.52 4.99 -11.04
C THR A 398 23.25 4.86 -9.70
N LEU A 399 23.29 3.65 -9.14
CA LEU A 399 24.00 3.37 -7.89
C LEU A 399 25.51 3.60 -8.06
N LEU A 400 26.11 3.04 -9.12
CA LEU A 400 27.52 3.27 -9.46
C LEU A 400 27.83 4.76 -9.53
N ALA A 401 27.01 5.56 -10.21
CA ALA A 401 27.19 7.00 -10.38
C ALA A 401 27.23 7.78 -9.05
N GLY A 402 26.50 7.32 -8.03
CA GLY A 402 26.44 7.97 -6.71
C GLY A 402 27.30 7.32 -5.61
N SER A 403 28.07 6.27 -5.90
CA SER A 403 28.85 5.53 -4.90
C SER A 403 30.35 5.76 -5.01
N SER A 404 30.95 6.33 -3.95
CA SER A 404 32.40 6.41 -3.75
C SER A 404 33.02 5.03 -3.51
N LYS A 405 32.25 4.10 -2.95
CA LYS A 405 32.64 2.71 -2.69
C LYS A 405 31.50 1.76 -3.05
N TYR A 406 31.83 0.66 -3.70
CA TYR A 406 30.89 -0.42 -3.98
C TYR A 406 31.65 -1.75 -4.16
N TYR A 407 30.92 -2.85 -4.12
CA TYR A 407 31.46 -4.19 -4.32
C TYR A 407 31.18 -4.69 -5.74
N GLU A 408 32.21 -5.23 -6.38
CA GLU A 408 32.05 -5.97 -7.64
C GLU A 408 31.36 -7.32 -7.39
N THR A 409 30.92 -7.98 -8.46
CA THR A 409 30.25 -9.29 -8.38
C THR A 409 31.13 -10.38 -7.78
N ASP A 410 32.46 -10.21 -7.80
CA ASP A 410 33.41 -11.13 -7.16
C ASP A 410 33.67 -10.82 -5.67
N GLY A 411 33.00 -9.79 -5.13
CA GLY A 411 33.13 -9.33 -3.75
C GLY A 411 34.31 -8.39 -3.49
N SER A 412 35.05 -7.97 -4.52
CA SER A 412 36.12 -6.98 -4.36
C SER A 412 35.56 -5.58 -4.14
N LEU A 413 36.13 -4.85 -3.18
CA LEU A 413 35.77 -3.46 -2.91
C LEU A 413 36.46 -2.54 -3.91
N VAL A 414 35.67 -1.74 -4.62
CA VAL A 414 36.15 -0.67 -5.49
C VAL A 414 35.98 0.67 -4.78
N THR A 415 36.95 1.56 -4.96
CA THR A 415 36.90 2.95 -4.46
C THR A 415 37.08 3.91 -5.63
N GLN A 416 36.24 4.94 -5.67
CA GLN A 416 36.19 5.98 -6.68
C GLN A 416 36.33 7.35 -6.01
N ASP A 417 36.96 8.30 -6.70
CA ASP A 417 37.08 9.69 -6.22
C ASP A 417 35.78 10.46 -6.50
N ARG A 418 34.78 10.27 -5.63
CA ARG A 418 33.48 10.98 -5.68
C ARG A 418 32.84 11.06 -4.29
N THR A 419 31.89 11.97 -4.15
CA THR A 419 31.07 12.09 -2.95
C THR A 419 29.92 11.09 -2.99
N ASP A 420 29.76 10.33 -1.90
CA ASP A 420 28.65 9.39 -1.76
C ASP A 420 27.29 10.10 -1.79
N THR A 421 26.31 9.42 -2.38
CA THR A 421 24.89 9.71 -2.30
C THR A 421 24.22 8.62 -1.47
N TYR A 422 23.32 8.95 -0.56
CA TYR A 422 22.47 7.93 0.06
C TYR A 422 21.26 7.63 -0.83
N PHE A 423 20.96 6.35 -1.01
CA PHE A 423 19.87 5.89 -1.85
C PHE A 423 18.72 5.29 -1.03
N VAL A 424 17.49 5.68 -1.39
CA VAL A 424 16.25 5.04 -0.94
C VAL A 424 15.48 4.62 -2.18
N LEU A 425 15.21 3.33 -2.32
CA LEU A 425 14.46 2.78 -3.44
C LEU A 425 12.98 2.69 -3.10
N PHE A 426 12.13 2.89 -4.10
CA PHE A 426 10.68 2.83 -3.98
C PHE A 426 10.11 1.95 -5.09
N SER A 427 9.24 1.01 -4.75
CA SER A 427 8.45 0.24 -5.71
C SER A 427 7.08 -0.06 -5.12
N HIS A 428 6.19 -0.56 -5.96
CA HIS A 428 4.96 -1.16 -5.48
C HIS A 428 5.20 -2.55 -4.88
N HIS A 429 5.75 -3.47 -5.67
CA HIS A 429 5.99 -4.85 -5.25
C HIS A 429 7.19 -4.97 -4.30
N THR A 430 7.17 -6.00 -3.45
CA THR A 430 8.25 -6.33 -2.51
C THR A 430 9.31 -7.22 -3.15
N SER A 431 10.43 -7.43 -2.45
CA SER A 431 11.46 -8.40 -2.86
C SER A 431 10.91 -9.82 -3.05
N THR A 432 9.80 -10.15 -2.39
CA THR A 432 9.17 -11.47 -2.43
C THR A 432 7.97 -11.58 -3.36
N SER A 433 7.32 -10.47 -3.74
CA SER A 433 6.23 -10.45 -4.72
C SER A 433 6.69 -10.10 -6.14
N MET A 434 7.98 -9.82 -6.34
CA MET A 434 8.57 -9.69 -7.67
C MET A 434 9.01 -11.05 -8.24
N ALA A 435 8.04 -11.92 -8.54
CA ALA A 435 8.29 -13.29 -9.03
C ALA A 435 7.75 -13.57 -10.46
N ASN A 436 7.11 -12.59 -11.10
CA ASN A 436 6.45 -12.78 -12.40
C ASN A 436 7.44 -12.72 -13.57
N THR A 437 7.82 -13.89 -14.06
CA THR A 437 8.73 -14.04 -15.22
C THR A 437 8.00 -14.23 -16.55
N ARG A 438 6.70 -13.93 -16.63
CA ARG A 438 6.01 -13.94 -17.92
C ARG A 438 6.60 -12.84 -18.81
N PRO A 439 6.84 -13.11 -20.11
CA PRO A 439 7.31 -12.08 -21.03
C PRO A 439 6.37 -10.88 -21.02
N ASP A 440 6.95 -9.69 -20.92
CA ASP A 440 6.19 -8.44 -21.00
C ASP A 440 5.63 -8.31 -22.44
N PRO A 441 4.31 -8.13 -22.63
CA PRO A 441 3.72 -8.00 -23.96
C PRO A 441 4.21 -6.76 -24.73
N GLU A 442 4.60 -5.68 -24.05
CA GLU A 442 5.19 -4.50 -24.70
C GLU A 442 6.65 -4.74 -25.08
N ARG A 443 7.34 -5.64 -24.36
CA ARG A 443 8.77 -5.94 -24.53
C ARG A 443 9.06 -7.45 -24.45
N PRO A 444 8.57 -8.26 -25.41
CA PRO A 444 8.51 -9.71 -25.27
C PRO A 444 9.87 -10.43 -25.31
N GLN A 445 10.92 -9.73 -25.73
CA GLN A 445 12.29 -10.26 -25.77
C GLN A 445 13.15 -9.80 -24.59
N GLU A 446 12.66 -8.85 -23.78
CA GLU A 446 13.39 -8.34 -22.63
C GLU A 446 13.30 -9.35 -21.47
N PRO A 447 14.44 -9.78 -20.89
CA PRO A 447 14.44 -10.62 -19.71
C PRO A 447 13.72 -9.96 -18.53
N ARG A 448 13.02 -10.78 -17.72
CA ARG A 448 12.38 -10.33 -16.48
C ARG A 448 13.23 -10.68 -15.27
N ILE A 449 13.51 -9.66 -14.47
CA ILE A 449 14.37 -9.74 -13.28
C ILE A 449 13.50 -9.83 -12.02
N LYS A 450 13.82 -10.81 -11.17
CA LYS A 450 13.09 -11.06 -9.91
C LYS A 450 13.61 -10.20 -8.76
N GLY A 451 12.79 -10.05 -7.72
CA GLY A 451 13.17 -9.31 -6.51
C GLY A 451 14.46 -9.80 -5.86
N ALA A 452 14.69 -11.13 -5.80
CA ALA A 452 15.94 -11.69 -5.27
C ALA A 452 17.20 -11.22 -6.02
N GLN A 453 17.12 -11.06 -7.35
CA GLN A 453 18.25 -10.56 -8.14
C GLN A 453 18.51 -9.07 -7.89
N LEU A 454 17.44 -8.29 -7.62
CA LEU A 454 17.58 -6.90 -7.18
C LEU A 454 18.21 -6.83 -5.78
N VAL A 455 17.80 -7.67 -4.84
CA VAL A 455 18.45 -7.76 -3.51
C VAL A 455 19.96 -8.04 -3.65
N ASP A 456 20.35 -9.00 -4.50
CA ASP A 456 21.76 -9.30 -4.79
C ASP A 456 22.53 -8.08 -5.35
N LEU A 457 21.89 -7.30 -6.24
CA LEU A 457 22.47 -6.06 -6.76
C LEU A 457 22.64 -5.02 -5.64
N LEU A 458 21.62 -4.78 -4.83
CA LEU A 458 21.63 -3.75 -3.78
C LEU A 458 22.67 -4.03 -2.69
N HIS A 459 22.90 -5.30 -2.35
CA HIS A 459 23.98 -5.71 -1.43
C HIS A 459 25.39 -5.31 -1.87
N ARG A 460 25.58 -4.87 -3.12
CA ARG A 460 26.87 -4.37 -3.59
C ARG A 460 27.15 -2.92 -3.18
N PHE A 461 26.15 -2.16 -2.70
CA PHE A 461 26.26 -0.71 -2.54
C PHE A 461 26.03 -0.27 -1.09
N PRO A 462 27.09 0.06 -0.31
CA PRO A 462 26.98 0.44 1.09
C PRO A 462 26.23 1.73 1.42
N ASN A 463 25.85 2.47 0.39
CA ASN A 463 25.09 3.71 0.48
C ASN A 463 23.60 3.53 0.12
N VAL A 464 23.15 2.30 -0.12
CA VAL A 464 21.72 1.95 -0.16
C VAL A 464 21.21 1.79 1.26
N LEU A 465 20.28 2.66 1.66
CA LEU A 465 19.74 2.65 3.02
C LEU A 465 18.47 1.80 3.13
N ALA A 466 17.54 1.98 2.20
CA ALA A 466 16.28 1.28 2.26
C ALA A 466 15.66 1.02 0.89
N TRP A 467 14.80 0.00 0.87
CA TRP A 467 13.81 -0.26 -0.17
C TRP A 467 12.41 -0.17 0.45
N VAL A 468 11.65 0.85 0.09
CA VAL A 468 10.32 1.17 0.61
C VAL A 468 9.25 0.71 -0.38
N ASN A 469 8.24 -0.05 0.08
CA ASN A 469 7.23 -0.66 -0.79
C ASN A 469 5.85 -0.86 -0.14
N GLY A 470 4.90 -1.33 -0.95
CA GLY A 470 3.50 -1.59 -0.59
C GLY A 470 3.06 -3.00 -1.04
N HIS A 471 1.92 -3.11 -1.72
CA HIS A 471 1.42 -4.33 -2.38
C HIS A 471 0.89 -5.44 -1.45
N THR A 472 1.57 -5.74 -0.35
CA THR A 472 1.15 -6.82 0.57
C THR A 472 0.18 -6.36 1.66
N HIS A 473 -0.12 -5.06 1.70
CA HIS A 473 -1.07 -4.41 2.62
C HIS A 473 -0.72 -4.53 4.12
N GLU A 474 0.46 -5.05 4.47
CA GLU A 474 0.88 -5.23 5.87
C GLU A 474 1.97 -4.25 6.31
N ASN A 475 2.05 -3.95 7.62
CA ASN A 475 3.28 -3.40 8.16
C ASN A 475 4.30 -4.53 8.34
N ARG A 476 5.40 -4.48 7.57
CA ARG A 476 6.52 -5.43 7.71
C ARG A 476 7.85 -4.75 7.41
N ILE A 477 8.82 -4.89 8.31
CA ILE A 477 10.18 -4.40 8.10
C ILE A 477 11.15 -5.57 8.13
N THR A 478 11.80 -5.80 6.99
CA THR A 478 12.70 -6.93 6.76
C THR A 478 14.16 -6.46 6.71
N PRO A 479 15.05 -7.00 7.56
CA PRO A 479 16.48 -6.77 7.42
C PRO A 479 17.01 -7.56 6.21
N GLN A 480 17.49 -6.86 5.19
CA GLN A 480 18.22 -7.49 4.08
C GLN A 480 19.69 -7.56 4.49
N VAL A 481 20.10 -8.72 4.99
CA VAL A 481 21.44 -8.96 5.55
C VAL A 481 22.43 -9.30 4.44
N GLY A 482 23.42 -8.43 4.23
CA GLY A 482 24.51 -8.64 3.28
C GLY A 482 25.65 -9.49 3.83
N GLN A 483 26.70 -9.67 3.04
CA GLN A 483 27.91 -10.41 3.47
C GLN A 483 28.67 -9.72 4.61
N THR A 484 28.57 -8.39 4.68
CA THR A 484 29.12 -7.53 5.74
C THR A 484 28.02 -6.59 6.24
N PRO A 485 28.15 -6.02 7.45
CA PRO A 485 27.17 -5.06 7.97
C PRO A 485 26.92 -3.88 7.02
N GLU A 486 27.97 -3.37 6.36
CA GLU A 486 27.90 -2.27 5.40
C GLU A 486 27.21 -2.65 4.08
N GLN A 487 27.08 -3.94 3.78
CA GLN A 487 26.35 -4.43 2.61
C GLN A 487 24.88 -4.72 2.92
N SER A 488 24.38 -4.35 4.10
CA SER A 488 23.00 -4.60 4.50
C SER A 488 22.13 -3.36 4.33
N PHE A 489 20.84 -3.54 4.09
CA PHE A 489 19.87 -2.45 3.98
C PHE A 489 18.50 -2.89 4.53
N TRP A 490 17.58 -1.94 4.74
CA TRP A 490 16.24 -2.24 5.24
C TRP A 490 15.20 -2.30 4.13
N GLU A 491 14.37 -3.33 4.10
CA GLU A 491 13.14 -3.32 3.30
C GLU A 491 11.96 -2.94 4.20
N ILE A 492 11.19 -1.93 3.81
CA ILE A 492 10.13 -1.31 4.61
C ILE A 492 8.82 -1.38 3.83
N ASN A 493 7.94 -2.27 4.27
CA ASN A 493 6.58 -2.41 3.78
C ASN A 493 5.61 -1.71 4.73
N THR A 494 4.66 -0.94 4.18
CA THR A 494 3.64 -0.24 4.95
C THR A 494 2.27 -0.80 4.62
N ALA A 495 1.39 -0.84 5.63
CA ALA A 495 0.02 -1.29 5.43
C ALA A 495 -0.72 -0.41 4.42
N SER A 496 -1.67 -1.01 3.69
CA SER A 496 -2.47 -0.27 2.72
C SER A 496 -3.38 0.75 3.40
N HIS A 497 -3.89 1.70 2.61
CA HIS A 497 -4.94 2.61 3.09
C HIS A 497 -6.35 2.08 2.81
N ILE A 498 -6.50 1.03 2.01
CA ILE A 498 -7.79 0.38 1.74
C ILE A 498 -8.22 -0.62 2.82
N ASP A 499 -7.26 -1.41 3.33
CA ASP A 499 -7.48 -2.40 4.38
C ASP A 499 -7.04 -1.88 5.74
N PHE A 500 -7.71 -2.34 6.80
CA PHE A 500 -7.26 -2.05 8.16
C PHE A 500 -5.84 -2.60 8.37
N PRO A 501 -4.87 -1.82 8.89
CA PRO A 501 -5.02 -0.64 9.76
C PRO A 501 -5.09 0.76 9.11
N GLN A 502 -4.98 0.90 7.78
CA GLN A 502 -5.05 2.20 7.10
C GLN A 502 -4.01 3.23 7.60
N GLN A 503 -2.74 2.84 7.55
CA GLN A 503 -1.64 3.63 8.12
C GLN A 503 -0.68 4.16 7.06
N GLY A 504 -0.27 5.42 7.22
CA GLY A 504 0.88 5.98 6.50
C GLY A 504 2.15 5.89 7.35
N ARG A 505 3.32 6.07 6.73
CA ARG A 505 4.62 5.99 7.42
C ARG A 505 5.48 7.22 7.17
N ILE A 506 5.98 7.83 8.24
CA ILE A 506 7.05 8.83 8.21
C ILE A 506 8.38 8.10 8.27
N ILE A 507 9.37 8.52 7.49
CA ILE A 507 10.75 8.02 7.52
C ILE A 507 11.70 9.21 7.61
N GLU A 508 12.44 9.32 8.72
CA GLU A 508 13.49 10.32 8.91
C GLU A 508 14.86 9.65 8.85
N ILE A 509 15.75 10.19 8.03
CA ILE A 509 17.13 9.71 7.84
C ILE A 509 18.05 10.61 8.64
N VAL A 510 18.87 10.02 9.51
CA VAL A 510 19.82 10.75 10.34
C VAL A 510 21.22 10.13 10.26
N ASP A 511 22.23 10.98 10.14
CA ASP A 511 23.63 10.59 10.38
C ASP A 511 23.87 10.59 11.88
N ASN A 512 24.32 9.47 12.45
CA ASN A 512 24.58 9.37 13.90
C ASN A 512 25.97 9.91 14.31
N GLU A 513 26.76 10.40 13.35
CA GLU A 513 28.12 10.94 13.54
C GLU A 513 29.11 9.94 14.16
N ASP A 514 28.88 8.64 13.92
CA ASP A 514 29.67 7.52 14.46
C ASP A 514 29.94 6.41 13.42
N GLY A 515 29.70 6.71 12.13
CA GLY A 515 29.79 5.73 11.06
C GLY A 515 28.51 4.91 10.86
N THR A 516 27.44 5.20 11.62
CA THR A 516 26.10 4.65 11.39
C THR A 516 25.10 5.71 10.91
N VAL A 517 24.08 5.25 10.20
CA VAL A 517 22.88 6.01 9.84
C VAL A 517 21.69 5.32 10.48
N SER A 518 20.73 6.10 10.97
CA SER A 518 19.43 5.56 11.43
C SER A 518 18.30 6.00 10.50
N LEU A 519 17.38 5.07 10.23
CA LEU A 519 16.06 5.37 9.67
C LEU A 519 15.04 5.31 10.82
N LEU A 520 14.53 6.47 11.22
CA LEU A 520 13.49 6.58 12.23
C LEU A 520 12.15 6.52 11.50
N THR A 521 11.44 5.41 11.66
CA THR A 521 10.14 5.21 11.02
C THR A 521 9.02 5.36 12.05
N THR A 522 7.97 6.08 11.69
CA THR A 522 6.83 6.31 12.59
C THR A 522 5.53 6.24 11.80
N LEU A 523 4.59 5.41 12.27
CA LEU A 523 3.29 5.25 11.65
C LEU A 523 2.35 6.37 12.08
N PHE A 524 1.37 6.69 11.25
CA PHE A 524 0.26 7.58 11.58
C PHE A 524 -1.04 7.07 10.93
N GLU A 525 -2.17 7.48 11.49
CA GLU A 525 -3.50 7.19 10.98
C GLU A 525 -4.13 8.47 10.42
N ALA A 526 -5.13 8.35 9.54
CA ALA A 526 -5.84 9.49 8.96
C ALA A 526 -6.45 10.45 10.02
N ASP A 527 -6.65 11.71 9.65
CA ASP A 527 -7.21 12.76 10.50
C ASP A 527 -8.73 12.70 10.63
N SER A 528 -9.24 11.54 11.01
CA SER A 528 -10.64 11.33 11.38
C SER A 528 -10.75 10.88 12.84
N PRO A 529 -11.86 11.23 13.52
CA PRO A 529 -12.19 10.68 14.83
C PRO A 529 -12.17 9.15 14.80
N TYR A 530 -11.81 8.53 15.93
CA TYR A 530 -11.89 7.07 16.06
C TYR A 530 -13.33 6.55 16.07
N GLN A 531 -14.30 7.40 16.42
CA GLN A 531 -15.71 7.04 16.50
C GLN A 531 -16.57 8.27 16.20
N VAL A 532 -17.64 8.06 15.44
CA VAL A 532 -18.73 9.03 15.20
C VAL A 532 -20.09 8.35 15.28
N ASP A 533 -21.15 9.12 15.48
CA ASP A 533 -22.51 8.60 15.35
C ASP A 533 -22.79 8.21 13.88
N TYR A 534 -23.62 7.18 13.66
CA TYR A 534 -23.84 6.65 12.30
C TYR A 534 -24.62 7.59 11.37
N ASP A 535 -25.17 8.68 11.89
CA ASP A 535 -25.81 9.74 11.12
C ASP A 535 -24.88 10.95 10.86
N ASP A 536 -23.60 10.89 11.27
CA ASP A 536 -22.59 11.87 10.90
C ASP A 536 -22.07 11.62 9.48
N PHE A 537 -22.81 12.19 8.52
CA PHE A 537 -22.47 12.19 7.10
C PHE A 537 -21.56 13.35 6.67
N SER A 538 -20.88 14.01 7.61
CA SER A 538 -19.81 14.94 7.24
C SER A 538 -18.64 14.20 6.59
N PRO A 539 -17.78 14.86 5.78
CA PRO A 539 -16.59 14.20 5.23
C PRO A 539 -15.69 13.55 6.29
N THR A 540 -15.54 14.19 7.45
CA THR A 540 -14.79 13.66 8.60
C THR A 540 -15.49 12.46 9.25
N GLY A 541 -16.83 12.50 9.34
CA GLY A 541 -17.64 11.37 9.83
C GLY A 541 -17.54 10.16 8.91
N LEU A 542 -17.70 10.34 7.61
CA LEU A 542 -17.52 9.28 6.61
C LEU A 542 -16.10 8.69 6.63
N ALA A 543 -15.07 9.52 6.80
CA ALA A 543 -13.69 9.04 6.98
C ALA A 543 -13.45 8.30 8.30
N SER A 544 -14.27 8.53 9.34
CA SER A 544 -14.25 7.73 10.58
C SER A 544 -14.92 6.37 10.35
N LEU A 545 -16.07 6.36 9.69
CA LEU A 545 -16.80 5.15 9.31
C LEU A 545 -16.00 4.26 8.35
N TYR A 546 -15.25 4.86 7.42
CA TYR A 546 -14.29 4.16 6.55
C TYR A 546 -13.33 3.26 7.34
N ARG A 547 -12.77 3.76 8.44
CA ARG A 547 -11.86 3.03 9.34
C ARG A 547 -12.58 1.98 10.18
N GLU A 548 -13.76 2.32 10.69
CA GLU A 548 -14.55 1.37 11.50
C GLU A 548 -15.02 0.18 10.66
N PHE A 549 -15.46 0.41 9.43
CA PHE A 549 -15.94 -0.65 8.55
C PHE A 549 -14.81 -1.53 8.02
N SER A 550 -13.65 -0.97 7.68
CA SER A 550 -12.48 -1.78 7.29
C SER A 550 -12.00 -2.67 8.44
N PHE A 551 -12.01 -2.17 9.68
CA PHE A 551 -11.67 -2.96 10.85
C PHE A 551 -12.62 -4.15 11.08
N ASN A 552 -13.91 -3.96 10.77
CA ASN A 552 -14.95 -4.95 11.00
C ASN A 552 -15.23 -5.83 9.79
N ASP A 553 -14.57 -5.61 8.65
CA ASP A 553 -14.78 -6.42 7.45
C ASP A 553 -14.67 -7.91 7.80
N ILE A 554 -15.57 -8.72 7.26
CA ILE A 554 -15.60 -10.17 7.49
C ILE A 554 -14.33 -10.84 6.98
N HIS A 555 -13.60 -10.17 6.08
CA HIS A 555 -12.33 -10.60 5.54
C HIS A 555 -11.10 -9.89 6.15
N ALA A 556 -11.30 -9.04 7.16
CA ALA A 556 -10.19 -8.33 7.80
C ALA A 556 -9.14 -9.32 8.33
N ASP A 557 -7.87 -9.09 7.96
CA ASP A 557 -6.74 -9.88 8.45
C ASP A 557 -5.95 -9.08 9.49
N PRO A 558 -6.01 -9.48 10.79
CA PRO A 558 -5.27 -8.80 11.84
C PRO A 558 -3.74 -8.89 11.68
N ALA A 559 -3.22 -9.81 10.83
CA ALA A 559 -1.79 -9.90 10.54
C ALA A 559 -1.26 -8.65 9.81
N LEU A 560 -2.11 -7.95 9.05
CA LEU A 560 -1.74 -6.73 8.31
C LEU A 560 -1.27 -5.59 9.23
N LEU A 561 -1.68 -5.61 10.50
CA LEU A 561 -1.22 -4.65 11.51
C LEU A 561 0.30 -4.70 11.74
N GLY A 562 0.94 -5.85 11.51
CA GLY A 562 2.34 -6.09 11.86
C GLY A 562 2.59 -6.19 13.37
N GLY A 563 3.84 -6.42 13.75
CA GLY A 563 4.28 -6.45 15.14
C GLY A 563 4.97 -5.16 15.60
N SER A 564 5.32 -5.07 16.89
CA SER A 564 6.09 -3.93 17.40
C SER A 564 7.42 -3.66 16.65
N PRO A 565 8.13 -4.64 16.08
CA PRO A 565 9.31 -4.39 15.24
C PRO A 565 9.00 -3.83 13.83
N ASP A 566 7.71 -3.72 13.47
CA ASP A 566 7.23 -3.18 12.20
C ASP A 566 6.49 -1.84 12.38
N HIS A 567 6.28 -1.41 13.64
CA HIS A 567 5.54 -0.20 14.00
C HIS A 567 6.44 1.05 13.98
N ASN A 568 6.63 1.68 15.14
CA ASN A 568 7.52 2.82 15.33
C ASN A 568 8.91 2.28 15.67
N VAL A 569 9.87 2.43 14.75
CA VAL A 569 11.20 1.84 14.93
C VAL A 569 12.33 2.76 14.53
N GLU A 570 13.47 2.63 15.23
CA GLU A 570 14.77 3.13 14.77
C GLU A 570 15.51 1.96 14.12
N LEU A 571 15.84 2.09 12.84
CA LEU A 571 16.54 1.09 12.05
C LEU A 571 17.99 1.52 11.85
N VAL A 572 18.95 0.83 12.46
CA VAL A 572 20.36 1.23 12.43
C VAL A 572 21.09 0.52 11.28
N LEU A 573 21.93 1.25 10.56
CA LEU A 573 22.77 0.77 9.46
C LEU A 573 24.21 1.24 9.64
N ARG A 574 25.16 0.43 9.19
CA ARG A 574 26.56 0.83 9.09
C ARG A 574 26.82 1.42 7.71
N THR A 575 27.56 2.51 7.64
CA THR A 575 27.90 3.15 6.36
C THR A 575 29.41 3.30 6.19
N MET A 576 29.87 3.43 4.94
CA MET A 576 31.31 3.54 4.59
C MET A 576 31.78 4.96 4.28
N ARG A 577 31.01 5.98 4.65
CA ARG A 577 31.39 7.39 4.43
C ARG A 577 32.62 7.79 5.25
#